data_AF-A0A4U0QUN3-F1
#
_entry.id   AF-A0A4U0QUN3-F1
#
_cell.length_a   1.000
_cell.length_b   1.000
_cell.length_c   1.000
_cell.angle_alpha   90.00
_cell.angle_beta   90.00
_cell.angle_gamma   90.00
#
_symmetry.space_group_name_H-M   'P 1'
#
loop_
_entity.id
_entity.type
_entity.pdbx_description
1 polymer ?
#
loop_
_entity_poly.entity_id
_entity_poly.type
_entity_poly.pdbx_seq_one_letter_code
_entity_poly.pdbx_strand_id
1 'polypeptide(L)'
;MTPRTMALAAILHHDCTEFTWERTSAQIADDLVSRYPACREWGVTARHVARTAREKGWSNRLRGAGTPVMQGTPKAYSMDQELAQLDGGRGFDLTPEPAALNF
;
A
#
# COMPACT_ATOMS: atom_id res chain seq x y z
N MET A 1 -8.89 -14.72 -12.95
CA MET A 1 -9.53 -13.52 -12.36
C MET A 1 -10.63 -14.00 -11.42
N THR A 2 -10.61 -13.61 -10.14
CA THR A 2 -11.58 -14.16 -9.16
C THR A 2 -12.92 -13.40 -9.22
N PRO A 3 -14.04 -13.99 -8.76
CA PRO A 3 -15.34 -13.32 -8.73
C PRO A 3 -15.29 -11.99 -7.98
N ARG A 4 -14.51 -11.93 -6.90
CA ARG A 4 -14.29 -10.72 -6.10
C ARG A 4 -13.53 -9.64 -6.87
N THR A 5 -12.52 -10.00 -7.67
CA THR A 5 -11.81 -9.03 -8.53
C THR A 5 -12.73 -8.49 -9.63
N MET A 6 -13.62 -9.33 -10.16
CA MET A 6 -14.63 -8.90 -11.14
C MET A 6 -15.64 -7.94 -10.51
N ALA A 7 -16.13 -8.23 -9.31
CA ALA A 7 -17.02 -7.34 -8.57
C ALA A 7 -16.35 -6.00 -8.26
N LEU A 8 -15.10 -6.01 -7.79
CA LEU A 8 -14.32 -4.80 -7.55
C LEU A 8 -14.16 -3.97 -8.84
N ALA A 9 -13.91 -4.62 -9.98
CA ALA A 9 -13.79 -3.92 -11.26
C ALA A 9 -15.09 -3.23 -11.67
N ALA A 10 -16.24 -3.88 -11.43
CA ALA A 10 -17.55 -3.30 -11.73
C ALA A 10 -17.86 -2.08 -10.84
N ILE A 11 -17.63 -2.22 -9.52
CA ILE A 11 -17.84 -1.11 -8.56
C ILE A 11 -16.91 0.05 -8.89
N LEU A 12 -15.62 -0.21 -9.13
CA LEU A 12 -14.66 0.81 -9.49
C LEU A 12 -15.06 1.54 -10.79
N HIS A 13 -15.48 0.79 -11.81
CA HIS A 13 -15.93 1.39 -13.06
C HIS A 13 -17.15 2.28 -12.85
N HIS A 14 -18.12 1.83 -12.06
CA HIS A 14 -19.32 2.59 -11.73
C HIS A 14 -18.98 3.89 -10.98
N ASP A 15 -18.24 3.81 -9.86
CA ASP A 15 -17.89 4.99 -9.06
C ASP A 15 -17.04 5.99 -9.86
N CYS A 16 -16.06 5.53 -10.62
CA CYS A 16 -15.25 6.44 -11.43
C CYS A 16 -16.02 7.07 -12.59
N THR A 17 -17.05 6.41 -13.11
CA THR A 17 -17.95 6.98 -14.12
C THR A 17 -18.89 8.03 -13.53
N GLU A 18 -19.35 7.83 -12.30
CA GLU A 18 -20.27 8.75 -11.61
C GLU A 18 -19.56 9.99 -11.05
N PHE A 19 -18.38 9.82 -10.46
CA PHE A 19 -17.72 10.90 -9.70
C PHE A 19 -16.49 11.51 -10.37
N THR A 20 -15.84 10.80 -11.31
CA THR A 20 -14.64 11.15 -12.12
C THR A 20 -13.52 10.13 -11.98
N TRP A 21 -12.74 9.95 -13.05
CA TRP A 21 -11.52 9.15 -13.06
C TRP A 21 -10.28 9.93 -12.58
N GLU A 22 -10.35 11.26 -12.45
CA GLU A 22 -9.22 12.12 -12.08
C GLU A 22 -8.81 12.07 -10.60
N ARG A 23 -8.83 10.87 -10.00
CA ARG A 23 -8.45 10.61 -8.62
C ARG A 23 -7.30 9.61 -8.55
N THR A 24 -6.54 9.66 -7.47
CA THR A 24 -5.49 8.66 -7.22
C THR A 24 -6.11 7.35 -6.75
N SER A 25 -5.40 6.23 -6.95
CA SER A 25 -5.84 4.90 -6.47
C SER A 25 -6.12 4.87 -4.95
N ALA A 26 -5.44 5.71 -4.18
CA ALA A 26 -5.65 5.82 -2.73
C ALA A 26 -6.95 6.53 -2.39
N GLN A 27 -7.22 7.68 -3.04
CA GLN A 27 -8.48 8.41 -2.89
C GLN A 27 -9.68 7.54 -3.29
N ILE A 28 -9.56 6.81 -4.40
CA ILE A 28 -10.62 5.91 -4.85
C ILE A 28 -10.83 4.76 -3.86
N ALA A 29 -9.77 4.19 -3.31
CA ALA A 29 -9.93 3.13 -2.31
C ALA A 29 -10.65 3.64 -1.05
N ASP A 30 -10.34 4.84 -0.59
CA ASP A 30 -10.99 5.46 0.56
C ASP A 30 -12.46 5.78 0.29
N ASP A 31 -12.75 6.41 -0.86
CA ASP A 31 -14.11 6.66 -1.34
C ASP A 31 -14.93 5.36 -1.42
N LEU A 32 -14.33 4.29 -1.95
CA LEU A 32 -14.98 3.00 -2.11
C LEU A 32 -15.33 2.36 -0.76
N VAL A 33 -14.40 2.40 0.21
CA VAL A 33 -14.62 1.87 1.57
C VAL A 33 -15.65 2.70 2.35
N SER A 34 -15.73 4.00 2.06
CA SER A 34 -16.71 4.90 2.64
C SER A 34 -18.13 4.63 2.11
N ARG A 35 -18.29 4.47 0.78
CA ARG A 35 -19.60 4.38 0.11
C ARG A 35 -20.15 2.97 -0.01
N TYR A 36 -19.28 1.96 -0.15
CA TYR A 36 -19.69 0.59 -0.41
C TYR A 36 -19.31 -0.31 0.78
N PRO A 37 -20.29 -0.83 1.53
CA PRO A 37 -20.04 -1.74 2.66
C PRO A 37 -19.24 -2.98 2.26
N ALA A 38 -19.50 -3.52 1.07
CA ALA A 38 -18.77 -4.65 0.51
C ALA A 38 -17.26 -4.34 0.36
N CYS A 39 -16.89 -3.15 -0.09
CA CYS A 39 -15.48 -2.76 -0.22
C CYS A 39 -14.77 -2.67 1.15
N ARG A 40 -15.50 -2.26 2.19
CA ARG A 40 -15.01 -2.24 3.57
C ARG A 40 -14.80 -3.65 4.12
N GLU A 41 -15.81 -4.51 4.02
CA GLU A 41 -15.70 -5.93 4.40
C GLU A 41 -14.58 -6.63 3.66
N TRP A 42 -14.32 -6.21 2.42
CA TRP A 42 -13.30 -6.83 1.61
C TRP A 42 -11.88 -6.36 1.90
N GLY A 43 -11.70 -5.31 2.70
CA GLY A 43 -10.39 -4.68 2.91
C GLY A 43 -9.81 -4.13 1.61
N VAL A 44 -10.62 -3.43 0.80
CA VAL A 44 -10.13 -2.83 -0.45
C VAL A 44 -9.07 -1.77 -0.12
N THR A 45 -7.95 -1.82 -0.83
CA THR A 45 -6.82 -0.90 -0.66
C THR A 45 -6.43 -0.29 -1.99
N ALA A 46 -5.60 0.75 -1.95
CA ALA A 46 -5.02 1.38 -3.13
C ALA A 46 -4.32 0.37 -4.06
N ARG A 47 -3.68 -0.66 -3.49
CA ARG A 47 -3.02 -1.73 -4.24
C ARG A 47 -4.01 -2.57 -5.05
N HIS A 48 -5.16 -2.89 -4.45
CA HIS A 48 -6.23 -3.62 -5.13
C HIS A 48 -6.78 -2.80 -6.31
N VAL A 49 -7.07 -1.51 -6.07
CA VAL A 49 -7.53 -0.58 -7.10
C VAL A 49 -6.52 -0.46 -8.25
N ALA A 50 -5.24 -0.21 -7.94
CA ALA A 50 -4.19 -0.06 -8.95
C ALA A 50 -4.00 -1.34 -9.77
N ARG A 51 -4.07 -2.52 -9.12
CA ARG A 51 -3.99 -3.80 -9.80
C ARG A 51 -5.18 -4.00 -10.75
N THR A 52 -6.40 -3.78 -10.29
CA THR A 52 -7.61 -3.91 -11.11
C THR A 52 -7.60 -2.94 -12.29
N ALA A 53 -7.17 -1.70 -12.08
CA ALA A 53 -7.01 -0.73 -13.15
C ALA A 53 -5.98 -1.18 -14.20
N ARG A 54 -4.85 -1.76 -13.78
CA ARG A 54 -3.85 -2.34 -14.70
C ARG A 54 -4.40 -3.52 -15.49
N GLU A 55 -5.07 -4.46 -14.83
CA GLU A 55 -5.67 -5.64 -15.47
C GLU A 55 -6.76 -5.27 -16.48
N LYS A 56 -7.45 -4.14 -16.28
CA LYS A 56 -8.50 -3.63 -17.18
C LYS A 56 -8.03 -2.57 -18.18
N GLY A 57 -6.76 -2.17 -18.15
CA GLY A 57 -6.23 -1.11 -19.01
C GLY A 57 -6.71 0.30 -18.66
N TRP A 58 -7.18 0.53 -17.43
CA TRP A 58 -7.64 1.83 -16.93
C TRP A 58 -6.54 2.64 -16.22
N SER A 59 -5.31 2.15 -16.18
CA SER A 59 -4.17 2.85 -15.56
C SER A 59 -4.06 4.29 -16.04
N ASN A 60 -4.22 4.55 -17.33
CA ASN A 60 -4.08 5.91 -17.87
C ASN A 60 -5.25 6.85 -17.52
N ARG A 61 -6.36 6.30 -17.01
CA ARG A 61 -7.54 7.09 -16.61
C ARG A 61 -7.40 7.64 -15.20
N LEU A 62 -6.65 6.96 -14.34
CA LEU A 62 -6.44 7.37 -12.96
C LEU A 62 -5.36 8.44 -12.87
N ARG A 63 -5.61 9.49 -12.07
CA ARG A 63 -4.64 10.56 -11.83
C ARG A 63 -3.41 9.96 -11.14
N GLY A 64 -2.25 10.05 -11.80
CA GLY A 64 -0.97 9.56 -11.27
C GLY A 64 -0.67 8.06 -11.47
N ALA A 65 -1.51 7.32 -12.18
CA ALA A 65 -1.23 5.92 -12.54
C ALA A 65 -0.28 5.79 -13.76
N GLY A 66 0.21 6.92 -14.26
CA GLY A 66 1.47 7.06 -15.00
C GLY A 66 2.71 7.05 -14.10
N THR A 67 2.69 6.34 -12.97
CA THR A 67 3.92 5.88 -12.34
C THR A 67 4.36 4.60 -13.06
N PRO A 68 5.34 4.65 -13.99
CA PRO A 68 6.06 3.45 -14.41
C PRO A 68 6.59 2.73 -13.16
N VAL A 69 6.90 1.44 -13.32
CA VAL A 69 7.14 0.41 -12.28
C VAL A 69 8.23 0.73 -11.22
N MET A 70 8.78 1.94 -11.17
CA MET A 70 9.67 2.41 -10.12
C MET A 70 9.30 3.82 -9.65
N GLN A 71 8.37 3.96 -8.70
CA GLN A 71 8.49 5.04 -7.72
C GLN A 71 7.80 4.64 -6.43
N GLY A 72 8.50 4.95 -5.34
CA GLY A 72 8.30 4.43 -4.01
C GLY A 72 6.86 4.50 -3.51
N THR A 73 6.58 3.54 -2.64
CA THR A 73 5.59 3.63 -1.57
C THR A 73 5.30 5.08 -1.15
N PRO A 74 4.04 5.54 -1.14
CA PRO A 74 3.71 6.83 -0.57
C PRO A 74 4.16 6.85 0.90
N LYS A 75 4.99 7.84 1.23
CA LYS A 75 5.64 8.11 2.51
C LYS A 75 4.64 8.60 3.58
N ALA A 76 3.50 7.92 3.69
CA ALA A 76 2.46 8.16 4.69
C ALA A 76 2.12 6.90 5.52
N TYR A 77 2.74 5.76 5.22
CA TYR A 77 2.64 4.52 6.00
C TYR A 77 3.99 4.08 6.61
N SER A 78 4.99 4.97 6.72
CA SER A 78 6.29 4.63 7.30
C SER A 78 6.41 4.91 8.81
N MET A 79 5.37 5.39 9.50
CA MET A 79 5.46 5.65 10.95
C MET A 79 5.52 4.34 11.77
N ASP A 80 4.84 3.28 11.35
CA ASP A 80 4.96 1.96 11.99
C ASP A 80 6.33 1.30 11.73
N GLN A 81 7.00 1.67 10.62
CA GLN A 81 8.29 1.11 10.24
C GLN A 81 9.47 1.82 10.93
N GLU A 82 9.30 3.09 11.34
CA GLU A 82 10.27 3.80 12.19
C GLU A 82 10.17 3.36 13.66
N LEU A 83 8.98 3.03 14.17
CA LEU A 83 8.82 2.50 15.53
C LEU A 83 9.49 1.12 15.68
N ALA A 84 9.44 0.28 14.63
CA ALA A 84 10.13 -1.01 14.60
C ALA A 84 11.66 -0.90 14.44
N GLN A 85 12.19 0.23 13.96
CA GLN A 85 13.64 0.47 13.84
C GLN A 85 14.25 1.12 15.08
N LEU A 86 13.45 1.69 15.98
CA LEU A 86 13.94 2.31 17.22
C LEU A 86 14.20 1.30 18.35
N ASP A 87 13.65 0.09 18.29
CA ASP A 87 13.84 -0.96 19.33
C ASP A 87 14.97 -1.95 18.99
N GLY A 88 15.66 -1.74 17.86
CA GLY A 88 16.61 -2.71 17.28
C GLY A 88 18.10 -2.42 17.50
N GLY A 89 18.49 -1.51 18.40
CA GLY A 89 19.90 -1.17 18.53
C GLY A 89 20.30 -0.41 19.78
N ARG A 90 20.62 -1.14 20.87
CA ARG A 90 21.77 -0.85 21.74
C ARG A 90 21.97 -1.88 22.87
N GLY A 91 23.19 -2.43 22.93
CA GLY A 91 23.80 -3.11 24.08
C GLY A 91 23.87 -4.63 23.88
N PHE A 92 25.01 -5.32 23.85
CA PHE A 92 26.31 -4.99 24.41
C PHE A 92 27.35 -5.89 23.71
N ASP A 93 28.46 -5.32 23.23
CA ASP A 93 29.62 -6.05 22.73
C ASP A 93 30.41 -6.56 23.95
N LEU A 94 30.57 -7.88 24.10
CA LEU A 94 31.52 -8.49 25.03
C LEU A 94 32.50 -9.31 24.20
N THR A 95 33.54 -8.65 23.72
CA THR A 95 34.83 -9.27 23.43
C THR A 95 35.49 -9.70 24.74
N PRO A 96 35.88 -10.98 24.90
CA PRO A 96 36.89 -11.32 25.89
C PRO A 96 38.26 -11.37 25.20
N GLU A 97 39.06 -10.32 25.36
CA GLU A 97 40.53 -10.46 25.34
C GLU A 97 40.97 -11.16 26.64
N PRO A 98 41.84 -12.18 26.58
CA PRO A 98 42.67 -12.52 27.72
C PRO A 98 44.08 -11.97 27.52
N ALA A 99 44.30 -10.73 27.99
CA ALA A 99 45.65 -10.26 28.31
C ALA A 99 46.05 -10.80 29.68
N ALA A 100 47.19 -11.47 29.72
CA ALA A 100 47.82 -12.10 30.87
C ALA A 100 47.97 -11.17 32.08
N LEU A 101 47.91 -11.72 33.30
CA LEU A 101 48.65 -11.21 34.46
C LEU A 101 48.88 -12.32 35.51
N ASN A 102 50.14 -12.39 35.94
CA ASN A 102 50.76 -13.33 36.88
C ASN A 102 50.14 -13.33 38.28
N PHE A 103 50.06 -14.52 38.90
CA PHE A 103 50.37 -14.77 40.31
C PHE A 103 50.99 -16.17 40.46
#